data_AF-A0A9E3N0I8-F1
#
_entry.id   AF-A0A9E3N0I8-F1
#
_cell.length_a   1.000
_cell.length_b   1.000
_cell.length_c   1.000
_cell.angle_alpha   90.00
_cell.angle_beta   90.00
_cell.angle_gamma   90.00
#
_symmetry.space_group_name_H-M   'P 1'
#
loop_
_entity.id
_entity.type
_entity.pdbx_description
1 polymer ?
#
loop_
_entity_poly.entity_id
_entity_poly.type
_entity_poly.pdbx_seq_one_letter_code
_entity_poly.pdbx_strand_id
1 'polypeptide(L)'
;MRSLFPSMRTAVVASTVAINAMFVATILRQCTIVHGDGPGGFGEVLVKGMLAQISLAAFICVLVSARSTLKNRDRKHGVPWVSLLATATLAAIFILCLQDACSDQAGYCRSWRVELSPRSP
;
A
#
# COMPACT_ATOMS: atom_id res chain seq x y z
N MET A 1 15.97 -2.70 37.07
CA MET A 1 14.95 -2.02 36.24
C MET A 1 15.15 -2.46 34.79
N ARG A 2 14.35 -3.42 34.30
CA ARG A 2 14.39 -3.86 32.89
C ARG A 2 13.59 -2.85 32.06
N SER A 3 14.20 -2.36 30.99
CA SER A 3 13.71 -1.25 30.18
C SER A 3 12.35 -1.56 29.53
N LEU A 4 11.36 -0.68 29.76
CA LEU A 4 10.07 -0.68 29.05
C LEU A 4 10.15 -0.09 27.62
N PHE A 5 11.30 0.49 27.25
CA PHE A 5 11.53 1.16 25.98
C PHE A 5 11.77 0.30 24.71
N PRO A 6 11.94 -1.05 24.73
CA PRO A 6 11.88 -1.87 23.51
C PRO A 6 10.56 -1.72 22.76
N SER A 7 9.45 -1.62 23.51
CA SER A 7 8.10 -1.83 22.99
C SER A 7 7.71 -0.76 21.97
N MET A 8 8.01 0.52 22.23
CA MET A 8 7.50 1.62 21.43
C MET A 8 8.11 1.66 20.02
N ARG A 9 9.43 1.46 19.88
CA ARG A 9 10.08 1.43 18.55
C ARG A 9 9.63 0.22 17.73
N THR A 10 9.56 -0.96 18.35
CA THR A 10 9.10 -2.17 17.68
C THR A 10 7.63 -2.06 17.27
N ALA A 11 6.78 -1.47 18.11
CA ALA A 11 5.37 -1.21 17.80
C ALA A 11 5.22 -0.22 16.63
N VAL A 12 6.00 0.86 16.59
CA VAL A 12 5.98 1.84 15.48
C VAL A 12 6.46 1.22 14.17
N VAL A 13 7.52 0.41 14.20
CA VAL A 13 7.99 -0.30 13.00
C VAL A 13 6.94 -1.31 12.53
N ALA A 14 6.35 -2.08 13.45
CA ALA A 14 5.31 -3.05 13.12
C ALA A 14 4.05 -2.38 12.54
N SER A 15 3.58 -1.27 13.12
CA SER A 15 2.43 -0.54 12.61
C SER A 15 2.72 0.08 11.23
N THR A 16 3.92 0.63 11.03
CA THR A 16 4.35 1.17 9.72
C THR A 16 4.37 0.10 8.64
N VAL A 17 4.89 -1.10 8.95
CA VAL A 17 4.88 -2.22 8.02
C VAL A 17 3.44 -2.68 7.73
N ALA A 18 2.58 -2.78 8.76
CA ALA A 18 1.19 -3.18 8.59
C ALA A 18 0.40 -2.19 7.72
N ILE A 19 0.55 -0.89 7.93
CA ILE A 19 -0.11 0.16 7.13
C ILE A 19 0.37 0.11 5.68
N ASN A 20 1.67 0.03 5.45
CA ASN A 20 2.21 -0.06 4.09
C ASN A 20 1.79 -1.36 3.38
N ALA A 21 1.66 -2.47 4.11
CA ALA A 21 1.13 -3.72 3.56
C ALA A 21 -0.34 -3.57 3.15
N MET A 22 -1.15 -2.88 3.94
CA MET A 22 -2.55 -2.57 3.61
C MET A 22 -2.66 -1.70 2.34
N PHE A 23 -1.78 -0.70 2.18
CA PHE A 23 -1.73 0.10 0.95
C PHE A 23 -1.41 -0.76 -0.27
N VAL A 24 -0.35 -1.56 -0.21
CA VAL A 24 0.03 -2.44 -1.33
C VAL A 24 -1.09 -3.43 -1.66
N ALA A 25 -1.69 -4.07 -0.66
CA ALA A 25 -2.79 -5.01 -0.88
C ALA A 25 -3.98 -4.34 -1.60
N THR A 26 -4.30 -3.10 -1.22
CA THR A 26 -5.39 -2.36 -1.86
C THR A 26 -5.02 -1.94 -3.29
N ILE A 27 -3.79 -1.47 -3.52
CA ILE A 27 -3.28 -1.12 -4.85
C ILE A 27 -3.33 -2.35 -5.75
N LEU A 28 -2.77 -3.49 -5.31
CA LEU A 28 -2.79 -4.74 -6.07
C LEU A 28 -4.22 -5.17 -6.42
N ARG A 29 -5.16 -5.07 -5.48
CA ARG A 29 -6.57 -5.37 -5.74
C ARG A 29 -7.16 -4.45 -6.80
N GLN A 30 -6.88 -3.15 -6.76
CA GLN A 30 -7.35 -2.20 -7.78
C GLN A 30 -6.69 -2.43 -9.14
N CYS A 31 -5.42 -2.86 -9.17
CA CYS A 31 -4.71 -3.20 -10.39
C CYS A 31 -5.28 -4.43 -11.11
N THR A 32 -5.94 -5.35 -10.40
CA THR A 32 -6.61 -6.52 -11.02
C THR A 32 -7.95 -6.18 -11.68
N ILE A 33 -8.50 -5.01 -11.41
CA ILE A 33 -9.77 -4.55 -12.02
C ILE A 33 -9.42 -3.74 -13.27
N VAL A 34 -9.65 -4.34 -14.43
CA VAL A 34 -9.48 -3.72 -15.75
C VAL A 34 -10.85 -3.27 -16.25
N HIS A 35 -10.99 -2.00 -16.66
CA HIS A 35 -12.28 -1.44 -17.09
C HIS A 35 -12.41 -1.35 -18.61
N GLY A 36 -11.30 -1.29 -19.35
CA GLY A 36 -11.34 -1.21 -20.82
C GLY A 36 -11.43 -2.57 -21.51
N ASP A 37 -12.55 -2.85 -22.19
CA ASP A 37 -12.71 -3.99 -23.11
C ASP A 37 -12.13 -3.73 -24.53
N GLY A 38 -11.21 -2.76 -24.67
CA GLY A 38 -10.66 -2.32 -25.96
C GLY A 38 -9.19 -1.86 -25.91
N PRO A 39 -8.65 -1.20 -26.95
CA PRO A 39 -7.23 -0.77 -26.98
C PRO A 39 -6.84 0.20 -25.86
N GLY A 40 -7.79 0.94 -25.29
CA GLY A 40 -7.59 1.73 -24.07
C GLY A 40 -7.33 0.87 -22.81
N GLY A 41 -7.89 -0.33 -22.74
CA GLY A 41 -7.68 -1.28 -21.64
C GLY A 41 -6.24 -1.81 -21.58
N PHE A 42 -5.57 -1.94 -22.73
CA PHE A 42 -4.14 -2.31 -22.75
C PHE A 42 -3.26 -1.25 -22.08
N GLY A 43 -3.56 0.04 -22.32
CA GLY A 43 -2.89 1.15 -21.64
C GLY A 43 -3.18 1.17 -20.14
N GLU A 44 -4.42 0.94 -19.75
CA GLU A 44 -4.84 0.85 -18.34
C GLU A 44 -4.09 -0.26 -17.59
N VAL A 45 -3.97 -1.45 -18.19
CA VAL A 45 -3.24 -2.60 -17.63
C VAL A 45 -1.76 -2.30 -17.50
N LEU A 46 -1.14 -1.67 -18.49
CA LEU A 46 0.28 -1.28 -18.46
C LEU A 46 0.54 -0.28 -17.32
N VAL A 47 -0.28 0.76 -17.21
CA VAL A 47 -0.13 1.78 -16.17
C VAL A 47 -0.36 1.19 -14.78
N LYS A 48 -1.45 0.42 -14.60
CA LYS A 48 -1.74 -0.27 -13.33
C LYS A 48 -0.66 -1.30 -12.97
N GLY A 49 -0.12 -2.00 -13.95
CA GLY A 49 0.99 -2.94 -13.78
C GLY A 49 2.28 -2.25 -13.32
N MET A 50 2.62 -1.10 -13.91
CA MET A 50 3.78 -0.29 -13.47
C MET A 50 3.59 0.22 -12.04
N LEU A 51 2.40 0.72 -11.69
CA LEU A 51 2.07 1.16 -10.32
C LEU A 51 2.15 0.00 -9.31
N ALA A 52 1.71 -1.20 -9.69
CA ALA A 52 1.86 -2.41 -8.88
C ALA A 52 3.33 -2.76 -8.64
N GLN A 53 4.20 -2.67 -9.65
CA GLN A 53 5.63 -2.92 -9.48
C GLN A 53 6.32 -1.86 -8.61
N ILE A 54 6.01 -0.58 -8.82
CA ILE A 54 6.56 0.52 -8.02
C ILE A 54 6.15 0.39 -6.55
N SER A 55 4.88 0.07 -6.29
CA SER A 55 4.39 -0.13 -4.91
C SER A 55 5.05 -1.33 -4.24
N LEU A 56 5.27 -2.44 -4.95
CA LEU A 56 5.99 -3.59 -4.43
C LEU A 56 7.45 -3.25 -4.10
N ALA A 57 8.14 -2.53 -4.99
CA ALA A 57 9.52 -2.08 -4.76
C ALA A 57 9.62 -1.13 -3.55
N ALA A 58 8.70 -0.18 -3.43
CA ALA A 58 8.61 0.72 -2.27
C ALA A 58 8.39 -0.05 -0.97
N PHE A 59 7.53 -1.07 -0.97
CA PHE A 59 7.30 -1.92 0.19
C PHE A 59 8.51 -2.75 0.59
N ILE A 60 9.26 -3.28 -0.37
CA ILE A 60 10.53 -3.98 -0.10
C ILE A 60 11.52 -3.02 0.58
N CYS A 61 11.63 -1.78 0.12
CA CYS A 61 12.46 -0.76 0.77
C CYS A 61 12.05 -0.52 2.22
N VAL A 62 10.74 -0.44 2.51
CA VAL A 62 10.22 -0.33 3.89
C VAL A 62 10.60 -1.55 4.73
N LEU A 63 10.49 -2.78 4.20
CA LEU A 63 10.87 -4.00 4.90
C LEU A 63 12.36 -4.08 5.22
N VAL A 64 13.22 -3.73 4.26
CA VAL A 64 14.68 -3.69 4.45
C VAL A 64 15.02 -2.65 5.51
N SER A 65 14.38 -1.50 5.46
CA SER A 65 14.55 -0.41 6.42
C SER A 65 14.10 -0.80 7.83
N ALA A 66 12.94 -1.45 7.95
CA ALA A 66 12.40 -1.99 9.19
C ALA A 66 13.34 -3.03 9.81
N ARG A 67 13.84 -3.98 9.00
CA ARG A 67 14.83 -4.97 9.46
C ARG A 67 16.12 -4.32 9.94
N SER A 68 16.63 -3.34 9.20
CA SER A 68 17.84 -2.60 9.59
C SER A 68 17.65 -1.86 10.92
N THR A 69 16.48 -1.23 11.10
CA THR A 69 16.11 -0.50 12.32
C THR A 69 15.97 -1.42 13.53
N LEU A 70 15.43 -2.63 13.35
CA LEU A 70 15.31 -3.63 14.42
C LEU A 70 16.65 -4.30 14.76
N LYS A 71 17.51 -4.52 13.74
CA LYS A 71 18.82 -5.19 13.90
C LYS A 71 19.87 -4.25 14.51
N ASN A 72 19.94 -2.99 14.07
CA ASN A 72 20.91 -2.01 14.55
C ASN A 72 20.31 -1.15 15.67
N ARG A 73 20.10 -1.76 16.83
CA ARG A 73 19.48 -1.11 18.00
C ARG A 73 20.32 0.04 18.58
N ASP A 74 21.63 0.05 18.29
CA ASP A 74 22.61 0.99 18.87
C ASP A 74 23.03 2.15 17.96
N ARG A 75 22.70 2.15 16.67
CA ARG A 75 23.04 3.28 15.78
C ARG A 75 22.00 4.39 15.92
N LYS A 76 22.42 5.55 16.45
CA LYS A 76 21.69 6.84 16.48
C LYS A 76 21.43 7.43 15.08
N HIS A 77 21.18 6.60 14.06
CA HIS A 77 20.73 7.12 12.77
C HIS A 77 19.22 7.28 12.87
N GLY A 78 18.74 8.51 12.69
CA GLY A 78 17.33 8.87 12.72
C GLY A 78 16.47 8.06 11.75
N VAL A 79 15.16 8.31 11.79
CA VAL A 79 14.20 7.62 10.93
C VAL A 79 14.73 7.61 9.49
N PRO A 80 14.88 6.44 8.86
CA PRO A 80 15.47 6.34 7.53
C PRO A 80 14.57 7.08 6.55
N TRP A 81 15.03 8.24 6.09
CA TRP A 81 14.33 9.12 5.13
C TRP A 81 13.76 8.33 3.94
N VAL A 82 14.47 7.28 3.52
CA VAL A 82 14.04 6.36 2.47
C VAL A 82 12.73 5.64 2.79
N SER A 83 12.53 5.19 4.04
CA SER A 83 11.27 4.54 4.46
C SER A 83 10.11 5.55 4.50
N LEU A 84 10.41 6.79 4.87
CA LEU A 84 9.43 7.87 4.94
C LEU A 84 8.99 8.29 3.53
N LEU A 85 9.96 8.42 2.62
CA LEU A 85 9.71 8.65 1.19
C LEU A 85 8.91 7.50 0.57
N ALA A 86 9.29 6.24 0.82
CA ALA A 86 8.58 5.07 0.30
C ALA A 86 7.13 5.00 0.80
N THR A 87 6.90 5.33 2.08
CA THR A 87 5.56 5.39 2.67
C THR A 87 4.73 6.52 2.02
N ALA A 88 5.34 7.69 1.79
CA ALA A 88 4.67 8.79 1.10
C ALA A 88 4.32 8.44 -0.35
N THR A 89 5.22 7.76 -1.08
CA THR A 89 4.96 7.27 -2.44
C THR A 89 3.81 6.26 -2.45
N LEU A 90 3.80 5.30 -1.52
CA LEU A 90 2.71 4.33 -1.38
C LEU A 90 1.37 5.01 -1.09
N ALA A 91 1.36 5.99 -0.19
CA ALA A 91 0.17 6.76 0.13
C ALA A 91 -0.35 7.55 -1.08
N ALA A 92 0.55 8.19 -1.85
CA ALA A 92 0.17 8.90 -3.07
C ALA A 92 -0.45 7.97 -4.12
N ILE A 93 0.18 6.81 -4.38
CA ILE A 93 -0.37 5.80 -5.31
C ILE A 93 -1.71 5.29 -4.81
N PHE A 94 -1.84 5.03 -3.51
CA PHE A 94 -3.10 4.61 -2.90
C PHE A 94 -4.22 5.64 -3.08
N ILE A 95 -3.93 6.93 -2.89
CA ILE A 95 -4.90 8.01 -3.12
C ILE A 95 -5.29 8.08 -4.60
N LEU A 96 -4.34 7.93 -5.53
CA LEU A 96 -4.65 7.89 -6.97
C LEU A 96 -5.57 6.70 -7.30
N CYS A 97 -5.31 5.51 -6.76
CA CYS A 97 -6.19 4.36 -6.92
C CYS A 97 -7.57 4.57 -6.29
N LEU A 98 -7.67 5.29 -5.16
CA LEU A 98 -8.94 5.66 -4.56
C LEU A 98 -9.71 6.66 -5.41
N GLN A 99 -9.03 7.67 -5.95
CA GLN A 99 -9.65 8.64 -6.85
C GLN A 99 -10.14 7.97 -8.13
N ASP A 100 -9.39 7.03 -8.70
CA ASP A 100 -9.82 6.23 -9.84
C ASP A 100 -11.05 5.37 -9.48
N ALA A 101 -11.08 4.77 -8.28
CA ALA A 101 -12.23 4.01 -7.78
C ALA A 101 -13.45 4.88 -7.40
N CYS A 102 -13.26 6.17 -7.13
CA CYS A 102 -14.30 7.12 -6.70
C CYS A 102 -14.70 8.14 -7.78
N SER A 103 -13.99 8.20 -8.91
CA SER A 103 -14.27 9.17 -9.99
C SER A 103 -15.62 8.87 -10.63
N ASP A 104 -16.52 9.86 -10.57
CA ASP A 104 -17.92 9.80 -10.96
C ASP A 104 -18.20 9.48 -12.45
N GLN A 105 -17.17 9.29 -13.29
CA GLN A 105 -17.38 8.83 -14.68
C GLN A 105 -17.88 7.38 -14.78
N ALA A 106 -17.70 6.56 -13.74
CA ALA A 106 -18.16 5.17 -13.72
C ALA A 106 -19.46 4.95 -12.92
N GLY A 107 -19.99 5.96 -12.22
CA GLY A 107 -21.21 5.88 -11.41
C GLY A 107 -21.08 4.90 -10.24
N TYR A 108 -21.17 5.42 -9.02
CA TYR A 108 -21.00 4.73 -7.73
C TYR A 108 -19.54 4.46 -7.34
N CYS A 109 -19.08 5.13 -6.27
CA CYS A 109 -18.08 4.57 -5.36
C CYS A 109 -18.48 3.11 -5.11
N ARG A 110 -17.77 2.13 -5.71
CA ARG A 110 -18.12 0.73 -5.52
C ARG A 110 -18.14 0.47 -4.03
N SER A 111 -19.34 0.27 -3.48
CA SER A 111 -19.48 -0.13 -2.08
C SER A 111 -18.60 -1.36 -1.93
N TRP A 112 -17.60 -1.32 -1.06
CA TRP A 112 -16.80 -2.48 -0.65
C TRP A 112 -17.69 -3.43 0.16
N ARG A 113 -18.85 -3.78 -0.38
CA ARG A 113 -19.75 -4.78 0.17
C ARG A 113 -19.07 -6.11 -0.06
N VAL A 114 -18.58 -6.66 1.05
CA VAL A 114 -18.34 -8.08 1.19
C VAL A 114 -19.67 -8.75 0.84
N GLU A 115 -19.72 -9.41 -0.33
CA GLU A 115 -20.89 -10.16 -0.78
C GLU A 115 -21.17 -11.30 0.21
N LEU A 116 -22.03 -11.04 1.19
CA LEU A 116 -22.94 -12.07 1.64
C LEU A 116 -24.09 -12.12 0.62
N SER A 117 -23.95 -13.05 -0.33
CA SER A 117 -25.06 -13.51 -1.17
C SER A 117 -26.25 -13.90 -0.28
N PRO A 118 -27.48 -13.63 -0.72
CA PRO A 118 -28.19 -14.72 -1.37
C PRO A 118 -28.75 -14.33 -2.73
N ARG A 119 -28.70 -15.30 -3.64
CA ARG A 119 -29.38 -15.32 -4.93
C ARG A 119 -30.86 -14.95 -4.82
N SER A 120 -31.33 -14.36 -5.92
CA SER A 120 -32.67 -14.56 -6.55
C SER A 120 -33.85 -13.83 -5.91
N PRO A 121 -34.97 -13.58 -6.64
CA PRO A 121 -35.42 -14.19 -7.90
C PRO A 121 -34.84 -13.58 -9.18
#